data_AF-A0A9E4S6J7-F1
#
_entry.id   AF-A0A9E4S6J7-F1
#
_cell.length_a   1.000
_cell.length_b   1.000
_cell.length_c   1.000
_cell.angle_alpha   90.00
_cell.angle_beta   90.00
_cell.angle_gamma   90.00
#
_symmetry.space_group_name_H-M   'P 1'
#
loop_
_entity.id
_entity.type
_entity.pdbx_description
1 polymer ?
#
loop_
_entity_poly.entity_id
_entity_poly.type
_entity_poly.pdbx_seq_one_letter_code
_entity_poly.pdbx_strand_id
1 'polypeptide(L)'
;MPDSFQAIQDYCWEQGWTDGLPVVPPTEPLVREMLAGYGGDPSFSLGIIQPRNAQTTLEKLAINAVMAGCKPEYFPVVVAAVKAVLDKDFNLAGNASTTGGAAQVVIVNGPIAEELGINGDAACFGPGSRANAAIGRALR
;
A
#
# COMPACT_ATOMS: atom_id res chain seq x y z
N MET A 1 2.39 8.84 23.27
CA MET A 1 1.57 7.62 23.30
C MET A 1 2.42 6.50 23.89
N PRO A 2 1.86 5.57 24.70
CA PRO A 2 2.60 4.40 25.13
C PRO A 2 3.17 3.65 23.92
N ASP A 3 4.42 3.22 24.00
CA ASP A 3 5.07 2.44 22.93
C ASP A 3 4.65 0.97 23.02
N SER A 4 3.34 0.73 22.86
CA SER A 4 2.76 -0.61 22.81
C SER A 4 2.03 -0.80 21.50
N PHE A 5 2.12 -2.01 20.96
CA PHE A 5 1.40 -2.40 19.75
C PHE A 5 -0.10 -2.08 19.86
N GLN A 6 -0.71 -2.39 21.01
CA GLN A 6 -2.14 -2.13 21.25
C GLN A 6 -2.46 -0.64 21.20
N ALA A 7 -1.67 0.22 21.85
CA ALA A 7 -1.92 1.67 21.85
C ALA A 7 -1.78 2.27 20.46
N ILE A 8 -0.82 1.81 19.66
CA ILE A 8 -0.65 2.25 18.27
C ILE A 8 -1.83 1.79 17.41
N GLN A 9 -2.25 0.54 17.58
CA GLN A 9 -3.40 -0.02 16.87
C GLN A 9 -4.68 0.76 17.15
N ASP A 10 -4.97 1.01 18.43
CA ASP A 10 -6.16 1.75 18.87
C ASP A 10 -6.11 3.20 18.36
N TYR A 11 -4.93 3.83 18.42
CA TYR A 11 -4.75 5.17 17.85
C TYR A 11 -5.00 5.21 16.34
N CYS A 12 -4.42 4.29 15.56
CA CYS A 12 -4.68 4.22 14.12
C CYS A 12 -6.16 3.98 13.81
N TRP A 13 -6.86 3.19 14.64
CA TRP A 13 -8.30 2.99 14.54
C TRP A 13 -9.09 4.27 14.78
N GLU A 14 -8.82 4.96 15.89
CA GLU A 14 -9.48 6.23 16.26
C GLU A 14 -9.27 7.33 15.22
N GLN A 15 -8.11 7.36 14.55
CA GLN A 15 -7.84 8.31 13.46
C GLN A 15 -8.47 7.90 12.12
N GLY A 16 -9.07 6.70 12.03
CA GLY A 16 -9.64 6.17 10.78
C GLY A 16 -8.58 5.85 9.72
N TRP A 17 -7.36 5.50 10.13
CA TRP A 17 -6.25 5.16 9.22
C TRP A 17 -6.17 3.67 8.90
N THR A 18 -7.08 2.87 9.46
CA THR A 18 -7.18 1.43 9.16
C THR A 18 -8.37 1.17 8.27
N ASP A 19 -8.29 0.08 7.52
CA ASP A 19 -9.36 -0.48 6.71
C ASP A 19 -10.29 -1.41 7.49
N GLY A 20 -10.22 -1.41 8.83
CA GLY A 20 -10.93 -2.35 9.69
C GLY A 20 -10.04 -3.47 10.23
N LEU A 21 -8.82 -3.64 9.70
CA LEU A 21 -7.87 -4.69 10.10
C LEU A 21 -6.71 -4.11 10.92
N PRO A 22 -6.00 -4.97 11.69
CA PRO A 22 -4.78 -4.55 12.36
C PRO A 22 -3.74 -3.98 11.39
N VAL A 23 -2.98 -2.98 11.83
CA VAL A 23 -1.87 -2.37 11.09
C VAL A 23 -0.56 -2.73 11.76
N VAL A 24 0.51 -2.84 10.96
CA VAL A 24 1.85 -2.82 11.53
C VAL A 24 2.19 -1.36 11.85
N PRO A 25 2.58 -1.02 13.08
CA PRO A 25 3.04 0.32 13.40
C PRO A 25 4.13 0.80 12.43
N PRO A 26 3.92 1.91 11.70
CA PRO A 26 4.91 2.43 10.75
C PRO A 26 6.01 3.18 11.50
N THR A 27 6.80 2.46 12.30
CA THR A 27 7.93 3.03 13.03
C THR A 27 9.01 3.48 12.06
N GLU A 28 9.79 4.49 12.46
CA GLU A 28 10.87 5.04 11.63
C GLU A 28 11.85 3.97 11.12
N PRO A 29 12.30 2.97 11.93
CA PRO A 29 13.15 1.89 11.43
C PRO A 29 12.50 1.06 10.32
N LEU A 30 11.21 0.71 10.44
CA LEU A 30 10.50 -0.10 9.44
C LEU A 30 10.28 0.68 8.13
N VAL A 31 9.98 1.97 8.23
CA VAL A 31 9.84 2.83 7.04
C VAL A 31 11.18 3.00 6.33
N ARG A 32 12.27 3.18 7.09
CA ARG A 32 13.64 3.24 6.53
C ARG A 32 14.04 1.93 5.84
N GLU A 33 13.74 0.79 6.43
CA GLU A 33 13.98 -0.53 5.83
C GLU A 33 13.20 -0.71 4.51
N MET A 34 11.92 -0.34 4.51
CA MET A 34 11.06 -0.37 3.31
C MET A 34 11.64 0.48 2.17
N LEU A 35 12.09 1.70 2.48
CA LEU A 35 12.71 2.61 1.51
C LEU A 35 14.07 2.10 1.02
N ALA A 36 14.88 1.55 1.91
CA ALA A 36 16.21 1.02 1.59
C ALA A 36 16.13 -0.14 0.57
N GLY A 37 15.09 -0.98 0.66
CA GLY A 37 14.87 -2.09 -0.28
C GLY A 37 14.55 -1.66 -1.72
N TYR A 38 14.04 -0.44 -1.92
CA TYR A 38 13.70 0.09 -3.25
C TYR A 38 14.77 1.03 -3.81
N GLY A 39 15.39 1.85 -2.96
CA GLY A 39 16.32 2.90 -3.38
C GLY A 39 15.58 4.11 -3.98
N GLY A 40 15.88 5.31 -3.48
CA GLY A 40 15.25 6.54 -3.95
C GLY A 40 15.21 7.63 -2.88
N ASP A 41 14.94 8.86 -3.30
CA ASP A 41 14.76 9.98 -2.38
C ASP A 41 13.38 9.86 -1.69
N PRO A 42 13.30 9.75 -0.35
CA PRO A 42 12.02 9.65 0.36
C PRO A 42 11.06 10.80 0.06
N SER A 43 11.59 11.99 -0.27
CA SER A 43 10.82 13.18 -0.61
C SER A 43 10.32 13.20 -2.06
N PHE A 44 10.80 12.29 -2.92
CA PHE A 44 10.37 12.21 -4.31
C PHE A 44 8.87 11.91 -4.39
N SER A 45 8.14 12.78 -5.10
CA SER A 45 6.70 12.66 -5.30
C SER A 45 6.39 12.03 -6.66
N LEU A 46 5.49 11.04 -6.65
CA LEU A 46 4.92 10.44 -7.86
C LEU A 46 3.83 11.32 -8.50
N GLY A 47 3.31 12.30 -7.76
CA GLY A 47 2.23 13.16 -8.22
C GLY A 47 1.31 13.62 -7.08
N ILE A 48 0.11 14.08 -7.47
CA ILE A 48 -0.95 14.47 -6.54
C ILE A 48 -2.08 13.44 -6.62
N ILE A 49 -2.41 12.79 -5.50
CA ILE A 49 -3.49 11.81 -5.44
C ILE A 49 -4.83 12.48 -5.12
N GLN A 50 -5.83 12.18 -5.95
CA GLN A 50 -7.23 12.56 -5.73
C GLN A 50 -7.94 11.53 -4.85
N PRO A 51 -9.04 11.90 -4.15
CA PRO A 51 -9.68 13.22 -4.11
C PRO A 51 -9.06 14.19 -3.09
N ARG A 52 -8.13 13.71 -2.26
CA ARG A 52 -7.55 14.51 -1.17
C ARG A 52 -6.55 15.58 -1.63
N ASN A 53 -6.19 15.61 -2.91
CA ASN A 53 -5.23 16.55 -3.48
C ASN A 53 -3.89 16.57 -2.71
N ALA A 54 -3.44 15.39 -2.26
CA ALA A 54 -2.23 15.26 -1.45
C ALA A 54 -1.03 14.80 -2.29
N GLN A 55 0.17 15.27 -1.94
CA GLN A 55 1.41 14.75 -2.52
C GLN A 55 1.65 13.29 -2.14
N THR A 56 2.06 12.51 -3.13
CA THR A 56 2.27 11.06 -3.05
C THR A 56 3.77 10.77 -3.07
N THR A 57 4.44 11.00 -1.94
CA THR A 57 5.88 10.78 -1.80
C THR A 57 6.22 9.32 -1.56
N LEU A 58 7.45 8.92 -1.89
CA LEU A 58 7.94 7.57 -1.59
C LEU A 58 7.87 7.24 -0.09
N GLU A 59 8.14 8.21 0.80
CA GLU A 59 7.99 8.03 2.24
C GLU A 59 6.55 7.69 2.65
N LYS A 60 5.55 8.41 2.12
CA LYS A 60 4.13 8.13 2.41
C LYS A 60 3.71 6.76 1.90
N LEU A 61 4.21 6.37 0.73
CA LEU A 61 3.99 5.03 0.19
C LEU A 61 4.61 3.97 1.08
N ALA A 62 5.82 4.18 1.58
CA ALA A 62 6.49 3.26 2.48
C ALA A 62 5.74 3.13 3.81
N ILE A 63 5.24 4.23 4.37
CA ILE A 63 4.36 4.23 5.55
C ILE A 63 3.13 3.34 5.30
N ASN A 64 2.41 3.55 4.20
CA ASN A 64 1.22 2.74 3.86
C ASN A 64 1.58 1.27 3.64
N ALA A 65 2.70 0.99 2.96
CA ALA A 65 3.17 -0.38 2.73
C ALA A 65 3.51 -1.08 4.05
N VAL A 66 4.18 -0.40 4.98
CA VAL A 66 4.45 -0.93 6.33
C VAL A 66 3.13 -1.20 7.04
N MET A 67 2.23 -0.22 7.12
CA MET A 67 0.92 -0.37 7.77
C MET A 67 0.13 -1.57 7.23
N ALA A 68 0.18 -1.80 5.92
CA ALA A 68 -0.46 -2.94 5.25
C ALA A 68 0.21 -4.30 5.53
N GLY A 69 1.42 -4.32 6.09
CA GLY A 69 2.19 -5.53 6.38
C GLY A 69 3.03 -6.02 5.19
N CYS A 70 3.35 -5.14 4.25
CA CYS A 70 4.24 -5.45 3.14
C CYS A 70 5.64 -5.85 3.65
N LYS A 71 6.33 -6.67 2.85
CA LYS A 71 7.78 -6.79 2.98
C LYS A 71 8.46 -5.75 2.06
N PRO A 72 9.72 -5.35 2.33
CA PRO A 72 10.46 -4.44 1.46
C PRO A 72 10.48 -4.87 -0.02
N GLU A 73 10.54 -6.17 -0.30
CA GLU A 73 10.56 -6.71 -1.66
C GLU A 73 9.26 -6.45 -2.44
N TYR A 74 8.14 -6.19 -1.74
CA TYR A 74 6.86 -5.87 -2.37
C TYR A 74 6.76 -4.39 -2.77
N PHE A 75 7.60 -3.55 -2.17
CA PHE A 75 7.51 -2.10 -2.32
C PHE A 75 7.64 -1.60 -3.77
N PRO A 76 8.51 -2.16 -4.64
CA PRO A 76 8.54 -1.80 -6.05
C PRO A 76 7.19 -1.99 -6.76
N VAL A 77 6.44 -3.04 -6.41
CA VAL A 77 5.10 -3.29 -6.97
C VAL A 77 4.09 -2.27 -6.46
N VAL A 78 4.15 -1.91 -5.17
CA VAL A 78 3.30 -0.84 -4.60
C VAL A 78 3.56 0.49 -5.31
N VAL A 79 4.83 0.86 -5.49
CA VAL A 79 5.21 2.09 -6.22
C VAL A 79 4.71 2.07 -7.66
N ALA A 80 4.85 0.94 -8.36
CA ALA A 80 4.33 0.78 -9.73
C ALA A 80 2.80 0.86 -9.79
N ALA A 81 2.10 0.23 -8.86
CA ALA A 81 0.65 0.29 -8.77
C ALA A 81 0.15 1.73 -8.50
N VAL A 82 0.83 2.46 -7.61
CA VAL A 82 0.51 3.86 -7.35
C VAL A 82 0.75 4.74 -8.59
N LYS A 83 1.84 4.52 -9.32
CA LYS A 83 2.06 5.21 -10.61
C LYS A 83 0.92 4.95 -11.59
N ALA A 84 0.42 3.71 -11.66
CA ALA A 84 -0.68 3.34 -12.55
C ALA A 84 -2.01 4.02 -12.17
N VAL A 85 -2.36 4.09 -10.88
CA VAL A 85 -3.61 4.75 -10.45
C VAL A 85 -3.54 6.28 -10.53
N LEU A 86 -2.34 6.85 -10.59
CA LEU A 86 -2.14 8.28 -10.84
C LEU A 86 -2.26 8.64 -12.33
N ASP A 87 -2.33 7.66 -13.24
CA ASP A 87 -2.66 7.93 -14.63
C ASP A 87 -4.08 8.51 -14.75
N LYS A 88 -4.22 9.57 -15.54
CA LYS A 88 -5.49 10.27 -15.74
C LYS A 88 -6.57 9.33 -16.30
N ASP A 89 -6.18 8.35 -17.11
CA ASP A 89 -7.11 7.43 -17.76
C ASP A 89 -7.68 6.41 -16.75
N PHE A 90 -7.01 6.21 -15.61
CA PHE A 90 -7.54 5.41 -14.50
C PHE A 90 -8.68 6.13 -13.77
N ASN A 91 -8.77 7.46 -13.83
CA ASN A 91 -9.82 8.26 -13.18
C ASN A 91 -10.01 7.92 -11.68
N LEU A 92 -8.92 8.00 -10.90
CA LEU A 92 -8.96 7.64 -9.47
C LEU A 92 -10.01 8.45 -8.69
N ALA A 93 -10.22 9.72 -9.02
CA ALA A 93 -11.22 10.56 -8.34
C ALA A 93 -12.64 9.96 -8.41
N GLY A 94 -13.05 9.52 -9.60
CA GLY A 94 -14.34 8.85 -9.79
C GLY A 94 -14.40 7.49 -9.09
N ASN A 95 -13.34 6.70 -9.18
CA ASN A 95 -13.26 5.37 -8.57
C ASN A 95 -13.22 5.40 -7.03
N ALA A 96 -12.57 6.40 -6.42
CA ALA A 96 -12.44 6.51 -4.96
C ALA A 96 -13.64 7.21 -4.30
N SER A 97 -14.45 7.96 -5.07
CA SER A 97 -15.57 8.74 -4.54
C SER A 97 -16.95 8.12 -4.83
N THR A 98 -17.00 7.00 -5.55
CA THR A 98 -18.26 6.30 -5.85
C THR A 98 -18.79 5.54 -4.64
N THR A 99 -20.12 5.46 -4.53
CA THR A 99 -20.81 4.59 -3.56
C THR A 99 -20.95 3.14 -4.04
N GLY A 100 -20.54 2.85 -5.29
CA GLY A 100 -20.65 1.52 -5.91
C GLY A 100 -19.59 0.51 -5.48
N GLY A 101 -18.66 0.87 -4.59
CA GLY A 101 -17.68 -0.06 -4.01
C GLY A 101 -16.70 -0.66 -5.02
N ALA A 102 -16.21 0.13 -5.98
CA ALA A 102 -15.26 -0.33 -6.98
C ALA A 102 -13.95 -0.81 -6.32
N ALA A 103 -13.65 -2.10 -6.44
CA ALA A 103 -12.40 -2.68 -5.98
C ALA A 103 -11.29 -2.46 -7.02
N GLN A 104 -10.15 -1.92 -6.61
CA GLN A 104 -8.98 -1.78 -7.47
C GLN A 104 -8.29 -3.13 -7.61
N VAL A 105 -8.12 -3.59 -8.85
CA VAL A 105 -7.43 -4.84 -9.17
C VAL A 105 -6.02 -4.52 -9.64
N VAL A 106 -5.01 -5.07 -8.97
CA VAL A 106 -3.61 -4.98 -9.38
C VAL A 106 -3.24 -6.27 -10.13
N ILE A 107 -2.84 -6.14 -11.39
CA ILE A 107 -2.34 -7.25 -12.22
C ILE A 107 -0.83 -7.08 -12.34
N VAL A 108 -0.09 -8.07 -11.87
CA VAL A 108 1.38 -8.10 -11.94
C VAL A 108 1.78 -9.17 -12.94
N ASN A 109 2.63 -8.82 -13.91
CA ASN A 109 3.08 -9.71 -14.96
C ASN A 109 4.62 -9.75 -15.03
N GLY A 110 5.16 -10.94 -15.31
CA GLY A 110 6.59 -11.18 -15.46
C GLY A 110 7.23 -11.85 -14.23
N PRO A 111 8.56 -12.09 -14.26
CA PRO A 111 9.28 -12.86 -13.25
C PRO A 111 9.07 -12.39 -11.81
N ILE A 112 8.88 -11.08 -11.62
CA ILE A 112 8.62 -10.48 -10.30
C ILE A 112 7.37 -11.05 -9.61
N ALA A 113 6.36 -11.50 -10.37
CA ALA A 113 5.18 -12.12 -9.78
C ALA A 113 5.53 -13.44 -9.08
N GLU A 114 6.38 -14.26 -9.72
CA GLU A 114 6.86 -15.53 -9.17
C GLU A 114 7.86 -15.30 -8.04
N GLU A 115 8.82 -14.37 -8.22
CA GLU A 115 9.83 -14.01 -7.22
C GLU A 115 9.21 -13.55 -5.90
N LEU A 116 8.12 -12.78 -5.97
CA LEU A 116 7.42 -12.28 -4.79
C LEU A 116 6.37 -13.26 -4.25
N GLY A 117 6.16 -14.39 -4.91
CA GLY A 117 5.14 -15.36 -4.55
C GLY A 117 3.72 -14.80 -4.63
N ILE A 118 3.44 -13.94 -5.62
CA ILE A 118 2.09 -13.46 -5.91
C ILE A 118 1.27 -14.63 -6.45
N ASN A 119 0.16 -14.94 -5.78
CA ASN A 119 -0.71 -16.04 -6.19
C ASN A 119 -1.59 -15.60 -7.36
N GLY A 120 -1.32 -16.15 -8.54
CA GLY A 120 -2.17 -16.00 -9.73
C GLY A 120 -3.09 -17.20 -10.02
N ASP A 121 -3.07 -18.23 -9.17
CA ASP A 121 -3.78 -19.50 -9.37
C ASP A 121 -5.10 -19.54 -8.57
N ALA A 122 -5.61 -20.74 -8.29
CA ALA A 122 -6.80 -20.99 -7.51
C ALA A 122 -6.83 -20.14 -6.22
N ALA A 123 -7.99 -19.51 -5.99
CA ALA A 123 -8.22 -18.59 -4.88
C ALA A 123 -7.25 -17.39 -4.85
N CYS A 124 -6.85 -16.84 -6.00
CA CYS A 124 -6.01 -15.63 -6.07
C CYS A 124 -6.57 -14.40 -5.34
N PHE A 125 -7.90 -14.31 -5.17
CA PHE A 125 -8.59 -13.30 -4.36
C PHE A 125 -8.94 -13.77 -2.94
N GLY A 126 -8.56 -14.99 -2.58
CA GLY A 126 -8.78 -15.57 -1.25
C GLY A 126 -7.68 -15.22 -0.25
N PRO A 127 -7.86 -15.57 1.03
CA PRO A 127 -6.83 -15.44 2.05
C PRO A 127 -5.66 -16.41 1.79
N GLY A 128 -4.51 -16.15 2.41
CA GLY A 128 -3.37 -17.09 2.45
C GLY A 128 -2.14 -16.62 1.67
N SER A 129 -2.29 -15.74 0.68
CA SER A 129 -1.15 -15.06 0.05
C SER A 129 -0.87 -13.72 0.74
N ARG A 130 0.26 -13.63 1.46
CA ARG A 130 0.70 -12.38 2.07
C ARG A 130 0.97 -11.29 1.02
N ALA A 131 1.54 -11.65 -0.14
CA ALA A 131 1.85 -10.70 -1.20
C ALA A 131 0.56 -10.08 -1.76
N ASN A 132 -0.42 -10.91 -2.15
CA ASN A 132 -1.71 -10.43 -2.67
C ASN A 132 -2.42 -9.52 -1.66
N ALA A 133 -2.50 -9.97 -0.40
CA ALA A 133 -3.20 -9.24 0.65
C ALA A 133 -2.51 -7.91 0.99
N ALA A 134 -1.19 -7.91 1.19
CA ALA A 134 -0.46 -6.71 1.61
C ALA A 134 -0.35 -5.68 0.48
N ILE A 135 -0.06 -6.10 -0.75
CA ILE A 135 0.05 -5.18 -1.90
C ILE A 135 -1.30 -4.54 -2.21
N GLY A 136 -2.37 -5.34 -2.26
CA GLY A 136 -3.72 -4.81 -2.50
C GLY A 136 -4.17 -3.85 -1.40
N ARG A 137 -3.88 -4.19 -0.14
CA ARG A 137 -4.20 -3.34 1.01
C ARG A 137 -3.41 -2.03 1.03
N ALA A 138 -2.13 -2.05 0.66
CA ALA A 138 -1.28 -0.86 0.63
C ALA A 138 -1.74 0.20 -0.38
N LEU A 139 -2.48 -0.20 -1.42
CA LEU A 139 -3.01 0.68 -2.45
C LEU A 139 -4.34 1.35 -2.05
N ARG A 140 -5.03 0.83 -1.03
CA ARG A 140 -6.41 1.20 -0.69
C ARG A 140 -6.53 2.47 0.16
#